data_AF-A0A7C5ZHR2-F1
#
_entry.id   AF-A0A7C5ZHR2-F1
#
_cell.length_a   1.000
_cell.length_b   1.000
_cell.length_c   1.000
_cell.angle_alpha   90.00
_cell.angle_beta   90.00
_cell.angle_gamma   90.00
#
_symmetry.space_group_name_H-M   'P 1'
#
loop_
_entity.id
_entity.type
_entity.pdbx_description
1 polymer ?
#
loop_
_entity_poly.entity_id
_entity_poly.type
_entity_poly.pdbx_seq_one_letter_code
_entity_poly.pdbx_strand_id
1 'polypeptide(L)' 'MILCRNVAMYLQAGSAARLWQQLHEALCPGGALVVGRAERPGADGLGPQASVARLAPCVFRRNQG' A
#
# COMPACT_ATOMS: atom_id res chain seq x y z
N MET A 1 2.35 -6.63 -10.13
CA MET A 1 2.12 -7.00 -8.71
C MET A 1 3.36 -6.61 -7.93
N ILE A 2 3.22 -6.08 -6.71
CA ILE A 2 4.35 -5.73 -5.84
C ILE A 2 4.16 -6.40 -4.47
N LEU A 3 5.23 -7.01 -3.96
CA LEU A 3 5.28 -7.57 -2.61
C LEU A 3 6.20 -6.70 -1.76
N CYS A 4 5.66 -6.06 -0.73
CA CYS A 4 6.40 -5.26 0.23
C CYS A 4 5.88 -5.60 1.62
N ARG A 5 6.44 -6.65 2.22
CA ARG A 5 5.93 -7.24 3.46
C ARG A 5 6.90 -6.98 4.60
N ASN A 6 6.36 -6.53 5.73
CA ASN A 6 7.08 -6.36 6.99
C ASN A 6 8.20 -5.32 6.93
N VAL A 7 8.18 -4.40 5.95
CA VAL A 7 9.21 -3.36 5.78
C VAL A 7 8.77 -2.06 6.44
N ALA A 8 7.53 -1.64 6.20
CA ALA A 8 7.03 -0.35 6.67
C ALA A 8 6.96 -0.26 8.20
N MET A 9 6.84 -1.40 8.88
CA MET A 9 6.83 -1.45 10.36
C MET A 9 8.15 -1.01 11.01
N TYR A 10 9.24 -0.91 10.24
CA TYR A 10 10.53 -0.39 10.71
C TYR A 10 10.73 1.10 10.37
N LEU A 11 9.81 1.69 9.61
CA LEU A 11 9.93 3.05 9.12
C LEU A 11 9.22 4.02 10.07
N GLN A 12 9.75 5.24 10.13
CA GLN A 12 9.02 6.36 10.71
C GLN A 12 7.75 6.62 9.89
N ALA A 13 6.70 7.17 10.53
CA ALA A 13 5.39 7.36 9.91
C ALA A 13 5.45 8.12 8.57
N GLY A 14 6.26 9.19 8.48
CA GLY A 14 6.43 9.95 7.23
C GLY A 14 7.10 9.13 6.11
N SER A 15 8.08 8.28 6.47
CA SER A 15 8.76 7.40 5.52
C SER A 15 7.85 6.27 5.05
N ALA A 16 7.04 5.69 5.95
CA ALA A 16 6.03 4.69 5.59
C ALA A 16 4.96 5.28 4.65
N ALA A 17 4.45 6.48 4.94
CA ALA A 17 3.49 7.17 4.09
C ALA A 17 4.04 7.38 2.67
N ARG A 18 5.27 7.87 2.56
CA ARG A 18 5.95 8.06 1.27
C ARG A 18 6.16 6.74 0.54
N LEU A 19 6.58 5.68 1.23
CA LEU A 19 6.71 4.35 0.65
C LEU A 19 5.38 3.89 0.04
N TRP A 20 4.28 4.01 0.77
CA TRP A 20 2.97 3.58 0.27
C TRP A 20 2.52 4.36 -0.97
N GLN A 21 2.72 5.67 -0.99
CA GLN A 21 2.45 6.49 -2.18
C GLN A 21 3.24 6.02 -3.39
N GLN A 22 4.56 5.81 -3.24
CA GLN A 22 5.42 5.34 -4.33
C GLN A 22 5.02 3.95 -4.84
N LEU A 23 4.68 3.02 -3.94
CA LEU A 23 4.22 1.69 -4.30
C LEU A 23 2.86 1.74 -5.02
N HIS A 24 1.96 2.63 -4.62
CA HIS A 24 0.69 2.85 -5.29
C HIS A 24 0.88 3.38 -6.72
N GLU A 25 1.72 4.41 -6.89
CA GLU A 25 2.01 5.01 -8.19
C GLU A 25 2.68 4.01 -9.15
N ALA A 26 3.58 3.15 -8.63
CA ALA A 26 4.27 2.13 -9.41
C ALA A 26 3.39 0.97 -9.86
N LEU A 27 2.22 0.76 -9.25
CA LEU A 27 1.29 -0.29 -9.69
C LEU A 27 0.49 0.16 -10.90
N CYS A 28 0.36 -0.67 -11.92
CA CYS A 28 -0.66 -0.44 -12.96
C CYS A 28 -2.08 -0.38 -12.33
N PRO A 29 -3.04 0.31 -12.96
CA PRO A 29 -4.45 0.19 -12.61
C PRO A 29 -4.89 -1.29 -12.53
N GLY A 30 -5.60 -1.66 -11.48
CA GLY A 30 -5.97 -3.06 -11.19
C GLY A 30 -4.83 -3.92 -10.61
N GLY A 31 -3.61 -3.38 -10.49
CA GLY A 31 -2.45 -4.07 -9.91
C GLY A 31 -2.60 -4.31 -8.41
N ALA A 32 -1.98 -5.40 -7.94
CA ALA A 32 -2.03 -5.81 -6.53
C ALA A 32 -0.74 -5.45 -5.76
N LEU A 33 -0.94 -4.92 -4.54
CA LEU A 33 0.04 -4.75 -3.47
C LEU A 33 -0.19 -5.80 -2.40
N VAL A 34 0.86 -6.54 -2.03
CA VAL A 34 0.83 -7.52 -0.93
C VAL A 34 1.72 -7.05 0.21
N VAL A 35 1.16 -6.98 1.42
CA VAL A 35 1.85 -6.47 2.61
C VAL A 35 1.94 -7.51 3.73
N GLY A 36 2.60 -7.14 4.82
CA GLY A 36 2.68 -7.90 6.07
C GLY A 36 1.41 -7.77 6.90
N ARG A 37 1.20 -8.71 7.83
CA ARG A 37 -0.02 -8.79 8.66
C ARG A 37 -0.25 -7.54 9.51
N ALA A 38 0.82 -6.93 10.00
CA ALA A 38 0.79 -5.74 10.85
C ALA A 38 0.66 -4.42 10.05
N GLU A 39 0.89 -4.44 8.74
CA GLU A 39 0.92 -3.24 7.91
C GLU A 39 -0.48 -2.86 7.44
N ARG A 40 -0.74 -1.55 7.35
CA ARG A 40 -2.05 -0.98 7.02
C ARG A 40 -1.85 0.23 6.11
N PRO A 41 -1.60 0.05 4.79
CA PRO A 41 -1.29 1.16 3.88
C PRO A 41 -2.21 2.38 4.02
N GLY A 42 -3.54 2.16 4.11
CA GLY A 42 -4.51 3.25 4.30
C GLY A 42 -4.43 3.98 5.65
N ALA A 43 -4.06 3.31 6.74
CA ALA A 43 -3.86 3.95 8.04
C ALA A 43 -2.44 4.55 8.16
N ASP A 44 -1.47 3.97 7.46
CA ASP A 44 -0.06 4.32 7.51
C ASP A 44 0.30 5.48 6.54
N GLY A 45 -0.69 6.21 6.03
CA GLY A 45 -0.49 7.43 5.26
C GLY A 45 -0.67 7.33 3.74
N LEU A 46 -1.18 6.21 3.22
CA LEU A 46 -1.74 6.16 1.87
C LEU A 46 -3.06 6.96 1.89
N GLY A 47 -2.95 8.28 1.78
CA GLY A 47 -4.04 9.23 1.98
C GLY A 47 -5.28 8.97 1.12
N PRO A 48 -6.41 9.65 1.38
CA PRO A 48 -7.72 9.35 0.78
C PRO A 48 -7.76 9.47 -0.75
N GLN A 49 -6.78 10.15 -1.35
CA GLN A 49 -6.64 10.31 -2.80
C GLN A 49 -6.10 9.05 -3.49
N ALA A 50 -5.37 8.20 -2.78
CA ALA A 50 -4.81 6.97 -3.32
C ALA A 50 -5.86 5.85 -3.25
N SER A 51 -6.53 5.65 -4.39
CA SER A 51 -7.65 4.72 -4.52
C SER A 51 -7.17 3.27 -4.49
N VAL A 52 -7.17 2.63 -3.31
CA VAL A 52 -6.92 1.19 -3.15
C VAL A 52 -8.09 0.48 -2.49
N ALA A 53 -8.44 -0.70 -3.00
CA ALA A 53 -9.45 -1.57 -2.42
C ALA A 53 -8.78 -2.80 -1.79
N ARG A 54 -9.17 -3.17 -0.57
CA ARG A 54 -8.71 -4.43 0.03
C ARG A 54 -9.41 -5.61 -0.65
N LEU A 55 -8.66 -6.50 -1.28
CA LEU A 55 -9.19 -7.70 -1.92
C LEU A 55 -9.23 -8.91 -0.98
N ALA A 56 -8.22 -9.03 -0.13
CA ALA A 56 -8.04 -10.16 0.78
C ALA A 56 -7.20 -9.72 2.00
N PRO A 57 -6.98 -10.59 3.01
CA PRO A 57 -6.01 -10.30 4.06
C PRO A 57 -4.64 -9.94 3.48
N CYS A 58 -4.15 -8.75 3.80
CA CYS A 58 -2.86 -8.22 3.36
C CYS A 58 -2.72 -8.02 1.83
N VAL A 59 -3.81 -8.06 1.06
CA VAL A 59 -3.80 -7.84 -0.39
C VAL A 59 -4.70 -6.65 -0.73
N PHE A 60 -4.10 -5.65 -1.38
CA PHE A 60 -4.76 -4.43 -1.81
C PHE A 60 -4.64 -4.29 -3.32
N ARG A 61 -5.68 -3.80 -3.98
CA ARG A 61 -5.71 -3.54 -5.42
C ARG A 61 -5.75 -2.03 -5.65
N ARG A 62 -4.91 -1.52 -6.54
CA ARG A 62 -5.05 -0.17 -7.08
C ARG A 62 -6.32 -0.11 -7.92
N ASN A 63 -7.22 0.81 -7.61
CA ASN A 63 -8.44 1.00 -8.39
C ASN A 63 -8.11 1.53 -9.80
N GLN A 64 -9.00 1.26 -10.75
CA GLN A 64 -8.91 1.79 -12.10
C GLN A 64 -9.36 3.25 -12.04
N GLY A 65 -8.43 4.16 -11.80
CA GLY A 65 -8.62 5.58 -12.07
C GLY A 65 -8.48 5.87 -13.55
#